data_AF-A0A0F9AIQ0-F1
#
_entry.id   AF-A0A0F9AIQ0-F1
#
_cell.length_a   1.000
_cell.length_b   1.000
_cell.length_c   1.000
_cell.angle_alpha   90.00
_cell.angle_beta   90.00
_cell.angle_gamma   90.00
#
_symmetry.space_group_name_H-M   'P 1'
#
loop_
_entity.id
_entity.type
_entity.pdbx_description
1 polymer ?
#
loop_
_entity_poly.entity_id
_entity_poly.type
_entity_poly.pdbx_seq_one_letter_code
_entity_poly.pdbx_strand_id
1 'polypeptide(L)'
;MEVKQLASKSLTGLKVRTCNANEMNSGTAKIAELWQAFGEKYTAKLTKNSHIYGVYTNYESDVTGDFDVIACCDDLSIKVTNSVQCNTVTGRYLVFTGEGEMPDAIIDLWGEIWQYFSSDDCAHTRTYTSDFEYYKGANEVEIAIAIAE
;
A
#
# COMPACT_ATOMS: atom_id res chain seq x y z
N MET A 1 -14.70 3.77 -7.27
CA MET A 1 -13.39 4.27 -7.72
C MET A 1 -13.51 5.68 -8.26
N GLU A 2 -12.51 6.53 -8.08
CA GLU A 2 -12.47 7.89 -8.62
C GLU A 2 -11.03 8.32 -8.95
N VAL A 3 -10.86 9.19 -9.94
CA VAL A 3 -9.55 9.73 -10.32
C VAL A 3 -9.23 10.95 -9.45
N LYS A 4 -8.08 10.95 -8.78
CA LYS A 4 -7.58 12.06 -7.95
C LYS A 4 -6.18 12.47 -8.35
N GLN A 5 -5.88 13.77 -8.20
CA GLN A 5 -4.52 14.26 -8.13
C GLN A 5 -4.05 14.21 -6.67
N LEU A 6 -3.02 13.41 -6.38
CA LEU A 6 -2.50 13.25 -5.02
C LEU A 6 -1.07 13.80 -4.93
N ALA A 7 -0.81 14.54 -3.86
CA ALA A 7 0.53 15.04 -3.54
C ALA A 7 1.38 13.95 -2.86
N SER A 8 2.69 14.05 -3.04
CA SER A 8 3.67 13.23 -2.32
C SER A 8 3.50 13.38 -0.80
N LYS A 9 3.63 12.25 -0.10
CA LYS A 9 3.64 12.15 1.36
C LYS A 9 4.97 11.55 1.81
N SER A 10 5.58 12.17 2.82
CA SER A 10 6.75 11.61 3.49
C SER A 10 6.31 10.69 4.62
N LEU A 11 6.86 9.48 4.60
CA LEU A 11 6.44 8.37 5.45
C LEU A 11 7.66 7.70 6.10
N THR A 12 7.43 7.06 7.24
CA THR A 12 8.43 6.24 7.95
C THR A 12 7.83 4.91 8.36
N GLY A 13 8.58 3.82 8.18
CA GLY A 13 8.02 2.48 8.37
C GLY A 13 9.02 1.35 8.27
N LEU A 14 8.51 0.13 8.14
CA LEU A 14 9.28 -1.09 7.90
C LEU A 14 9.09 -1.51 6.44
N LYS A 15 10.10 -2.15 5.86
CA LYS A 15 10.10 -2.54 4.45
C LYS A 15 10.42 -4.01 4.27
N VAL A 16 9.78 -4.63 3.28
CA VAL A 16 10.18 -5.92 2.72
C VAL A 16 10.16 -5.88 1.19
N ARG A 17 10.99 -6.72 0.55
CA ARG A 17 10.99 -6.98 -0.90
C ARG A 17 10.28 -8.30 -1.17
N THR A 18 9.28 -8.30 -2.05
CA THR A 18 8.50 -9.49 -2.41
C THR A 18 7.93 -9.40 -3.82
N CYS A 19 7.18 -10.39 -4.24
CA CYS A 19 6.43 -10.40 -5.50
C CYS A 19 5.07 -11.11 -5.30
N ASN A 20 4.14 -10.93 -6.24
CA ASN A 20 2.81 -11.51 -6.12
C ASN A 20 2.83 -13.04 -6.00
N ALA A 21 3.75 -13.73 -6.71
CA ALA A 21 3.88 -15.18 -6.62
C ALA A 21 4.27 -15.66 -5.21
N ASN A 22 5.11 -14.90 -4.50
CA ASN A 22 5.48 -15.23 -3.11
C ASN A 22 4.32 -14.98 -2.14
N GLU A 23 3.56 -13.90 -2.32
CA GLU A 23 2.45 -13.54 -1.42
C GLU A 23 1.23 -14.46 -1.59
N MET A 24 1.03 -15.06 -2.76
CA MET A 24 0.00 -16.09 -2.99
C MET A 24 0.29 -17.42 -2.28
N ASN A 25 1.51 -17.64 -1.79
CA ASN A 25 1.90 -18.84 -1.07
C ASN A 25 2.19 -18.51 0.39
N SER A 26 1.37 -19.05 1.30
CA SER A 26 1.47 -18.79 2.74
C SER A 26 2.82 -19.17 3.36
N GLY A 27 3.61 -20.05 2.72
CA GLY A 27 4.95 -20.41 3.20
C GLY A 27 6.05 -19.41 2.80
N THR A 28 5.77 -18.50 1.87
CA THR A 28 6.72 -17.50 1.34
C THR A 28 6.23 -16.06 1.46
N ALA A 29 4.95 -15.85 1.79
CA ALA A 29 4.34 -14.55 1.97
C ALA A 29 5.02 -13.76 3.09
N LYS A 30 5.30 -12.49 2.84
CA LYS A 30 6.07 -11.63 3.75
C LYS A 30 5.27 -10.43 4.25
N ILE A 31 4.17 -10.07 3.58
CA ILE A 31 3.37 -8.88 3.94
C ILE A 31 2.73 -9.04 5.32
N ALA A 32 2.23 -10.24 5.66
CA ALA A 32 1.64 -10.49 6.97
C ALA A 32 2.67 -10.31 8.12
N GLU A 33 3.86 -10.87 7.96
CA GLU A 33 4.95 -10.71 8.95
C GLU A 33 5.41 -9.25 9.06
N LEU A 34 5.47 -8.53 7.93
CA LEU A 34 5.77 -7.10 7.92
C LEU A 34 4.78 -6.30 8.78
N TRP A 35 3.47 -6.55 8.61
CA TRP A 35 2.42 -5.86 9.37
C TRP A 35 2.44 -6.24 10.85
N GLN A 36 2.71 -7.51 11.19
CA GLN A 36 2.91 -7.92 12.58
C GLN A 36 4.07 -7.15 13.22
N ALA A 37 5.24 -7.11 12.56
CA ALA A 37 6.40 -6.38 13.05
C ALA A 37 6.15 -4.87 13.15
N PHE A 38 5.37 -4.30 12.24
CA PHE A 38 4.95 -2.91 12.30
C PHE A 38 4.07 -2.67 13.53
N GLY A 39 3.05 -3.51 13.76
CA GLY A 39 2.17 -3.41 14.92
C GLY A 39 2.90 -3.47 16.25
N GLU A 40 3.85 -4.41 16.38
CA GLU A 40 4.67 -4.55 17.60
C GLU A 40 5.54 -3.30 17.87
N LYS A 41 6.08 -2.68 16.82
CA LYS A 41 7.06 -1.59 16.96
C LYS A 41 6.47 -0.19 16.93
N TYR A 42 5.35 0.01 16.23
CA TYR A 42 4.76 1.33 15.98
C TYR A 42 3.48 1.59 16.77
N THR A 43 2.59 0.60 16.98
CA THR A 43 1.25 0.86 17.54
C THR A 43 1.25 1.64 18.84
N ALA A 44 2.15 1.33 19.79
CA ALA A 44 2.26 2.04 21.06
C ALA A 44 2.80 3.49 20.95
N LYS A 45 3.33 3.86 19.79
CA LYS A 45 3.91 5.18 19.49
C LYS A 45 3.00 6.04 18.61
N LEU A 46 2.02 5.44 17.94
CA LEU A 46 1.07 6.15 17.08
C LEU A 46 0.11 7.00 17.93
N THR A 47 -0.29 8.13 17.38
CA THR A 47 -1.31 9.01 17.95
C THR A 47 -2.59 8.92 17.13
N LYS A 48 -3.69 9.48 17.64
CA LYS A 48 -4.95 9.61 16.89
C LYS A 48 -4.83 10.43 15.58
N ASN A 49 -3.76 11.20 15.43
CA ASN A 49 -3.50 12.01 14.24
C ASN A 49 -2.50 11.33 13.28
N SER A 50 -1.93 10.20 13.68
CA SER A 50 -1.00 9.43 12.85
C SER A 50 -1.81 8.60 11.86
N HIS A 51 -1.48 8.75 10.58
CA HIS A 51 -2.14 8.04 9.48
C HIS A 51 -1.26 6.88 9.04
N ILE A 52 -1.87 5.71 8.86
CA ILE A 52 -1.18 4.47 8.49
C ILE A 52 -1.32 4.22 6.99
N TYR A 53 -0.25 3.77 6.37
CA TYR A 53 -0.18 3.48 4.94
C TYR A 53 0.56 2.16 4.67
N GLY A 54 0.13 1.47 3.61
CA GLY A 54 0.87 0.37 2.98
C GLY A 54 1.35 0.84 1.62
N VAL A 55 2.64 1.09 1.44
CA VAL A 55 3.17 1.62 0.17
C VAL A 55 3.80 0.49 -0.63
N TYR A 56 3.41 0.39 -1.89
CA TYR A 56 3.98 -0.53 -2.88
C TYR A 56 4.77 0.30 -3.90
N THR A 57 6.07 0.06 -3.99
CA THR A 57 6.96 0.89 -4.83
C THR A 57 8.20 0.12 -5.25
N ASN A 58 9.12 0.78 -5.97
CA ASN A 58 10.35 0.18 -6.51
C ASN A 58 10.05 -1.11 -7.31
N TYR A 59 8.97 -1.10 -8.08
CA TYR A 59 8.62 -2.20 -8.97
C TYR A 59 9.78 -2.47 -9.94
N GLU A 60 10.16 -3.73 -10.06
CA GLU A 60 11.17 -4.17 -11.02
C GLU A 60 10.65 -4.03 -12.45
N SER A 61 9.37 -4.32 -12.66
CA SER A 61 8.72 -4.28 -13.96
C SER A 61 7.23 -3.92 -13.82
N ASP A 62 6.39 -4.93 -13.59
CA ASP A 62 4.94 -4.86 -13.58
C ASP A 62 4.37 -5.75 -12.46
N VAL A 63 3.14 -6.25 -12.64
CA VAL A 63 2.47 -7.24 -11.79
C VAL A 63 3.35 -8.46 -11.46
N THR A 64 4.23 -8.88 -12.34
CA THR A 64 5.00 -10.13 -12.20
C THR A 64 6.35 -9.93 -11.51
N GLY A 65 6.86 -8.70 -11.50
CA GLY A 65 8.18 -8.36 -10.96
C GLY A 65 8.19 -8.21 -9.43
N ASP A 66 9.39 -8.13 -8.88
CA ASP A 66 9.55 -7.80 -7.47
C ASP A 66 9.17 -6.35 -7.18
N PHE A 67 8.64 -6.10 -5.99
CA PHE A 67 8.33 -4.77 -5.46
C PHE A 67 8.67 -4.67 -3.98
N ASP A 68 8.89 -3.43 -3.53
CA ASP A 68 9.00 -3.12 -2.11
C ASP A 68 7.59 -2.89 -1.54
N VAL A 69 7.29 -3.50 -0.39
CA VAL A 69 6.12 -3.17 0.44
C VAL A 69 6.61 -2.50 1.71
N ILE A 70 6.00 -1.37 2.06
CA ILE A 70 6.37 -0.56 3.22
C ILE A 70 5.14 -0.31 4.10
N ALA A 71 5.08 -0.96 5.25
CA ALA A 71 4.11 -0.65 6.30
C ALA A 71 4.61 0.57 7.07
N CYS A 72 3.91 1.70 6.98
CA CYS A 72 4.42 3.00 7.41
C CYS A 72 3.34 3.94 7.95
N CYS A 73 3.79 5.06 8.51
CA CYS A 73 2.93 6.17 8.94
C CYS A 73 3.54 7.52 8.55
N ASP A 74 2.73 8.58 8.63
CA ASP A 74 3.15 9.96 8.35
C ASP A 74 3.82 10.67 9.54
N ASP A 75 3.94 10.00 10.70
CA ASP A 75 4.62 10.55 11.88
C ASP A 75 6.13 10.30 11.82
N LEU A 76 6.85 11.20 11.15
CA LEU A 76 8.31 11.15 11.00
C LEU A 76 9.08 11.32 12.33
N SER A 77 8.41 11.70 13.41
CA SER A 77 9.04 11.81 14.74
C SER A 77 9.28 10.44 15.37
N ILE A 78 8.51 9.42 14.99
CA ILE A 78 8.67 8.05 15.47
C ILE A 78 9.99 7.46 14.96
N LYS A 79 10.87 7.08 15.89
CA LYS A 79 12.15 6.41 15.60
C LYS A 79 12.07 4.95 16.03
N VAL A 80 12.26 4.05 15.07
CA VAL A 80 12.27 2.60 15.27
C VAL A 80 13.52 2.03 14.62
N THR A 81 14.19 1.10 15.28
CA THR A 81 15.36 0.42 14.72
C THR A 81 15.00 -0.29 13.41
N ASN A 82 15.82 -0.11 12.38
CA ASN A 82 15.62 -0.61 11.01
C ASN A 82 14.40 0.00 10.29
N SER A 83 13.90 1.16 10.74
CA SER A 83 12.92 1.91 9.95
C SER A 83 13.55 2.48 8.69
N VAL A 84 12.77 2.52 7.61
CA VAL A 84 13.10 3.26 6.38
C VAL A 84 12.22 4.50 6.28
N GLN A 85 12.73 5.52 5.58
CA GLN A 85 11.92 6.63 5.11
C GLN A 85 11.58 6.42 3.63
N CYS A 86 10.37 6.75 3.24
CA CYS A 86 9.94 6.74 1.84
C CYS A 86 9.04 7.93 1.54
N ASN A 87 8.90 8.25 0.26
CA ASN A 87 7.94 9.23 -0.22
C ASN A 87 7.01 8.57 -1.23
N THR A 88 5.71 8.80 -1.13
CA THR A 88 4.81 8.51 -2.27
C THR A 88 5.10 9.49 -3.40
N VAL A 89 4.71 9.14 -4.62
CA VAL A 89 4.98 9.99 -5.80
C VAL A 89 3.79 10.92 -6.06
N THR A 90 4.03 12.21 -6.26
CA THR A 90 2.96 13.13 -6.71
C THR A 90 2.47 12.68 -8.09
N GLY A 91 1.16 12.58 -8.29
CA GLY A 91 0.64 12.13 -9.57
C GLY A 91 -0.87 11.96 -9.61
N ARG A 92 -1.32 11.37 -10.72
CA ARG A 92 -2.71 10.98 -10.95
C ARG A 92 -2.91 9.56 -10.45
N TYR A 93 -3.96 9.37 -9.68
CA TYR A 93 -4.28 8.10 -9.05
C TYR A 93 -5.73 7.72 -9.32
N LEU A 94 -5.97 6.42 -9.55
CA LEU A 94 -7.29 5.83 -9.44
C LEU A 94 -7.47 5.30 -8.03
N VAL A 95 -8.37 5.91 -7.27
CA VAL A 95 -8.60 5.60 -5.86
C VAL A 95 -9.83 4.70 -5.73
N PHE A 96 -9.64 3.56 -5.10
CA PHE A 96 -10.69 2.61 -4.71
C PHE A 96 -10.91 2.72 -3.21
N THR A 97 -12.15 2.54 -2.76
CA THR A 97 -12.52 2.62 -1.34
C THR A 97 -13.23 1.33 -0.98
N GLY A 98 -12.80 0.72 0.12
CA GLY A 98 -13.39 -0.48 0.69
C GLY A 98 -13.78 -0.23 2.13
N GLU A 99 -14.88 -0.85 2.56
CA GLU A 99 -15.36 -0.83 3.93
C GLU A 99 -15.68 -2.26 4.39
N GLY A 100 -15.21 -2.66 5.57
CA GLY A 100 -15.44 -3.99 6.11
C GLY A 100 -14.45 -4.37 7.21
N GLU A 101 -14.44 -5.66 7.57
CA GLU A 101 -13.50 -6.21 8.56
C GLU A 101 -12.09 -6.29 7.95
N MET A 102 -11.07 -5.88 8.71
CA MET A 102 -9.68 -5.96 8.28
C MET A 102 -9.05 -7.29 8.74
N PRO A 103 -8.29 -7.99 7.89
CA PRO A 103 -7.78 -7.56 6.58
C PRO A 103 -8.66 -7.92 5.37
N ASP A 104 -9.80 -8.59 5.56
CA ASP A 104 -10.62 -9.13 4.46
C ASP A 104 -11.06 -8.05 3.47
N ALA A 105 -11.48 -6.87 3.95
CA ALA A 105 -11.88 -5.75 3.10
C ALA A 105 -10.75 -5.26 2.17
N ILE A 106 -9.49 -5.37 2.59
CA ILE A 106 -8.33 -4.99 1.76
C ILE A 106 -8.07 -6.04 0.69
N ILE A 107 -8.17 -7.32 1.05
CA ILE A 107 -7.98 -8.44 0.13
C ILE A 107 -9.05 -8.40 -0.96
N ASP A 108 -10.31 -8.18 -0.59
CA ASP A 108 -11.42 -8.05 -1.52
C ASP A 108 -11.23 -6.85 -2.45
N LEU A 109 -10.85 -5.68 -1.91
CA LEU A 109 -10.61 -4.47 -2.69
C LEU A 109 -9.45 -4.64 -3.68
N TRP A 110 -8.37 -5.32 -3.29
CA TRP A 110 -7.32 -5.69 -4.23
C TRP A 110 -7.86 -6.61 -5.33
N GLY A 111 -8.71 -7.58 -5.00
CA GLY A 111 -9.39 -8.43 -5.97
C GLY A 111 -10.17 -7.63 -7.02
N GLU A 112 -10.92 -6.60 -6.60
CA GLU A 112 -11.62 -5.68 -7.51
C GLU A 112 -10.65 -4.90 -8.41
N ILE A 113 -9.54 -4.41 -7.84
CA ILE A 113 -8.50 -3.70 -8.59
C ILE A 113 -7.87 -4.61 -9.66
N TRP A 114 -7.55 -5.85 -9.30
CA TRP A 114 -7.03 -6.85 -10.24
C TRP A 114 -7.99 -7.10 -11.38
N GLN A 115 -9.29 -7.29 -11.08
CA GLN A 115 -10.32 -7.47 -12.09
C GLN A 115 -10.44 -6.26 -13.01
N TYR A 116 -10.42 -5.05 -12.45
CA TYR A 116 -10.49 -3.81 -13.22
C TYR A 116 -9.31 -3.67 -14.21
N PHE A 117 -8.08 -3.80 -13.73
CA PHE A 117 -6.89 -3.61 -14.58
C PHE A 117 -6.62 -4.77 -15.53
N SER A 118 -7.24 -5.93 -15.30
CA SER A 118 -7.15 -7.09 -16.20
C SER A 118 -8.28 -7.14 -17.24
N SER A 119 -9.20 -6.17 -17.21
CA SER A 119 -10.28 -6.05 -18.20
C SER A 119 -9.75 -5.55 -19.54
N ASP A 120 -10.21 -6.15 -20.63
CA ASP A 120 -9.87 -5.71 -22.00
C ASP A 120 -10.35 -4.26 -22.30
N ASP A 121 -11.37 -3.79 -21.58
CA ASP A 121 -11.93 -2.43 -21.71
C ASP A 121 -11.35 -1.44 -20.68
N CYS A 122 -10.23 -1.78 -20.02
CA CYS A 122 -9.62 -0.92 -19.01
C CYS A 122 -9.16 0.41 -19.63
N ALA A 123 -9.72 1.51 -19.11
CA ALA A 123 -9.41 2.86 -19.60
C ALA A 123 -8.15 3.48 -18.97
N HIS A 124 -7.48 2.77 -18.06
CA HIS A 124 -6.39 3.31 -17.26
C HIS A 124 -5.16 2.40 -17.26
N THR A 125 -3.99 2.99 -17.49
CA THR A 125 -2.71 2.29 -17.48
C THR A 125 -1.99 2.55 -16.16
N ARG A 126 -1.63 1.50 -15.42
CA ARG A 126 -0.80 1.62 -14.21
C ARG A 126 0.60 2.09 -14.56
N THR A 127 1.17 2.97 -13.74
CA THR A 127 2.55 3.45 -13.93
C THR A 127 3.58 2.62 -13.18
N TYR A 128 3.16 1.80 -12.21
CA TYR A 128 4.05 1.02 -11.32
C TYR A 128 5.13 1.90 -10.66
N THR A 129 4.77 3.14 -10.31
CA THR A 129 5.68 4.08 -9.62
C THR A 129 5.55 3.94 -8.11
N SER A 130 4.38 4.23 -7.58
CA SER A 130 4.05 4.09 -6.17
C SER A 130 2.55 3.92 -6.03
N ASP A 131 2.10 2.76 -5.62
CA ASP A 131 0.71 2.54 -5.20
C ASP A 131 0.66 2.56 -3.68
N PHE A 132 -0.48 2.91 -3.08
CA PHE A 132 -0.59 2.88 -1.62
C PHE A 132 -1.99 2.60 -1.10
N GLU A 133 -2.03 1.83 -0.02
CA GLU A 133 -3.14 1.72 0.91
C GLU A 133 -3.10 2.87 1.90
N TYR A 134 -4.26 3.44 2.20
CA TYR A 134 -4.48 4.40 3.26
C TYR A 134 -5.58 3.91 4.19
N TYR A 135 -5.20 3.61 5.43
CA TYR A 135 -6.09 3.07 6.45
C TYR A 135 -6.79 4.22 7.17
N LYS A 136 -8.01 4.56 6.72
CA LYS A 136 -8.77 5.71 7.24
C LYS A 136 -9.38 5.47 8.62
N GLY A 137 -9.63 4.21 8.95
CA GLY A 137 -10.20 3.81 10.23
C GLY A 137 -10.08 2.31 10.45
N ALA A 138 -10.76 1.80 11.48
CA ALA A 138 -10.75 0.38 11.79
C ALA A 138 -11.34 -0.48 10.66
N ASN A 139 -12.28 0.09 9.90
CA ASN A 139 -13.05 -0.64 8.90
C ASN A 139 -13.05 0.03 7.51
N GLU A 140 -12.33 1.13 7.30
CA GLU A 140 -12.31 1.85 6.01
C GLU A 140 -10.87 1.95 5.48
N VAL A 141 -10.69 1.59 4.21
CA VAL A 141 -9.42 1.67 3.49
C VAL A 141 -9.62 2.31 2.13
N GLU A 142 -8.65 3.12 1.72
CA GLU A 142 -8.50 3.54 0.32
C GLU A 142 -7.26 2.89 -0.28
N ILE A 143 -7.36 2.40 -1.51
CA ILE A 143 -6.20 1.97 -2.30
C ILE A 143 -6.08 2.91 -3.48
N ALA A 144 -4.96 3.64 -3.54
CA ALA A 144 -4.61 4.54 -4.62
C ALA A 144 -3.62 3.85 -5.55
N ILE A 145 -4.04 3.64 -6.80
CA ILE A 145 -3.21 3.07 -7.87
C ILE A 145 -2.73 4.19 -8.78
N ALA A 146 -1.42 4.33 -8.94
CA ALA A 146 -0.83 5.35 -9.81
C ALA A 146 -1.12 5.03 -11.28
N ILE A 147 -1.67 5.99 -12.01
CA ILE A 147 -2.09 5.84 -13.41
C ILE A 147 -1.45 6.90 -14.30
N ALA A 148 -1.26 6.56 -15.57
CA ALA A 148 -0.78 7.46 -16.60
C ALA A 148 -1.80 8.59 -16.89
N GLU A 149 -1.33 9.65 -17.56
CA GLU A 149 -2.20 10.74 -18.04
C GLU A 149 -3.22 10.28 -19.09
#